data_AF-A0A8K0S5M0-F1
#
_entry.id   AF-A0A8K0S5M0-F1
#
_cell.length_a   1.000
_cell.length_b   1.000
_cell.length_c   1.000
_cell.angle_alpha   90.00
_cell.angle_beta   90.00
_cell.angle_gamma   90.00
#
_symmetry.space_group_name_H-M   'P 1'
#
loop_
_entity.id
_entity.type
_entity.pdbx_description
1 polymer ?
#
loop_
_entity_poly.entity_id
_entity_poly.type
_entity_poly.pdbx_seq_one_letter_code
_entity_poly.pdbx_strand_id
1 'polypeptide(L)'
;MAIAAIGQICSTASIKGNLDQCVKLVASAARGQAKVLFLPEAADYIAPDGKASLELAEPQATSTFVKGLQDAAREHGVAIHVGIHHRDEVDVGKEQPKRIRNRAIYITADGDIDDATSYNKLHAFDHGKLRESETVQPGASLTPPFNSPLGRIGSLICFDLRFPEVALALAQPGPHSAWKNRPAQILTYPSAFTLKTGPPHWETLLRARAIETQSYVIASAQVGRHNDKRASWGQSIVADPWGEVVLKLKGVKEGVEPEGTAEDGAEGEIGFVEIDLEKLERVREEMPLHRRTDVYPELTSNKV
;
A
#
# COMPACT_ATOMS: atom_id res chain seq x y z
N MET A 1 -1.77 20.77 -10.67
CA MET A 1 -2.01 19.61 -9.79
C MET A 1 -0.88 18.60 -9.99
N ALA A 2 -0.56 17.80 -8.98
CA ALA A 2 0.52 16.80 -9.10
C ALA A 2 -0.08 15.43 -9.49
N ILE A 3 0.59 14.72 -10.41
CA ILE A 3 0.08 13.46 -10.97
C ILE A 3 0.62 12.29 -10.15
N ALA A 4 -0.28 11.43 -9.69
CA ALA A 4 0.01 10.11 -9.12
C ALA A 4 -0.09 9.06 -10.23
N ALA A 5 0.84 8.10 -10.25
CA ALA A 5 0.73 6.89 -11.05
C ALA A 5 0.43 5.68 -10.14
N ILE A 6 -0.49 4.81 -10.54
CA ILE A 6 -0.88 3.63 -9.80
C ILE A 6 -0.56 2.42 -10.67
N GLY A 7 0.40 1.61 -10.22
CA GLY A 7 0.84 0.41 -10.90
C GLY A 7 0.18 -0.85 -10.35
N GLN A 8 -0.11 -1.79 -11.25
CA GLN A 8 -0.66 -3.11 -10.95
C GLN A 8 0.24 -4.19 -11.54
N ILE A 9 0.62 -5.19 -10.73
CA ILE A 9 1.52 -6.26 -11.15
C ILE A 9 1.00 -7.63 -10.70
N CYS A 10 1.59 -8.69 -11.27
CA CYS A 10 1.44 -10.05 -10.78
C CYS A 10 2.82 -10.51 -10.27
N SER A 11 3.05 -10.38 -8.97
CA SER A 11 4.30 -10.83 -8.35
C SER A 11 4.32 -12.34 -8.22
N THR A 12 5.48 -12.95 -8.44
CA THR A 12 5.74 -14.39 -8.24
C THR A 12 6.86 -14.58 -7.23
N ALA A 13 7.40 -15.78 -7.08
CA ALA A 13 8.61 -16.01 -6.27
C ALA A 13 9.89 -15.45 -6.92
N SER A 14 9.86 -14.96 -8.17
CA SER A 14 11.02 -14.41 -8.86
C SER A 14 11.23 -12.93 -8.54
N ILE A 15 12.09 -12.64 -7.55
CA ILE A 15 12.43 -11.26 -7.16
C ILE A 15 12.89 -10.42 -8.36
N LYS A 16 13.79 -10.98 -9.19
CA LYS A 16 14.25 -10.30 -10.42
C LYS A 16 13.10 -10.04 -11.39
N GLY A 17 12.25 -11.03 -11.64
CA GLY A 17 11.11 -10.87 -12.55
C GLY A 17 10.13 -9.80 -12.07
N ASN A 18 9.90 -9.71 -10.76
CA ASN A 18 9.04 -8.69 -10.17
C ASN A 18 9.69 -7.31 -10.22
N LEU A 19 11.00 -7.20 -9.99
CA LEU A 19 11.75 -5.96 -10.15
C LEU A 19 11.69 -5.47 -11.61
N ASP A 20 11.91 -6.35 -12.58
CA ASP A 20 11.83 -6.00 -14.01
C ASP A 20 10.44 -5.45 -14.39
N GLN A 21 9.36 -5.95 -13.78
CA GLN A 21 8.00 -5.40 -13.94
C GLN A 21 7.90 -4.00 -13.33
N CYS A 22 8.36 -3.82 -12.10
CA CYS A 22 8.28 -2.55 -11.38
C CYS A 22 9.08 -1.45 -12.08
N VAL A 23 10.31 -1.74 -12.55
CA VAL A 23 11.14 -0.77 -13.27
C VAL A 23 10.47 -0.29 -14.57
N LYS A 24 9.77 -1.17 -15.30
CA LYS A 24 8.97 -0.78 -16.48
C LYS A 24 7.83 0.17 -16.11
N LEU A 25 7.21 -0.03 -14.94
CA LEU A 25 6.19 0.88 -14.42
C LEU A 25 6.78 2.21 -13.97
N VAL A 26 7.98 2.24 -13.37
CA VAL A 26 8.69 3.50 -13.04
C VAL A 26 8.96 4.31 -14.31
N ALA A 27 9.49 3.67 -15.36
CA ALA A 27 9.71 4.33 -16.64
C ALA A 27 8.40 4.83 -17.28
N SER A 28 7.30 4.08 -17.13
CA SER A 28 5.97 4.49 -17.60
C SER A 28 5.42 5.67 -16.80
N ALA A 29 5.58 5.67 -15.48
CA ALA A 29 5.19 6.76 -14.60
C ALA A 29 5.91 8.06 -14.97
N ALA A 30 7.20 7.98 -15.26
CA ALA A 30 8.01 9.11 -15.71
C ALA A 30 7.53 9.68 -17.06
N ARG A 31 7.21 8.81 -18.03
CA ARG A 31 6.62 9.24 -19.31
C ARG A 31 5.26 9.92 -19.12
N GLY A 32 4.47 9.46 -18.16
CA GLY A 32 3.21 10.11 -17.75
C GLY A 32 3.40 11.31 -16.81
N GLN A 33 4.64 11.77 -16.60
CA GLN A 33 4.98 12.92 -15.75
C GLN A 33 4.50 12.82 -14.30
N ALA A 34 4.27 11.59 -13.83
CA ALA A 34 3.87 11.34 -12.45
C ALA A 34 4.99 11.71 -11.48
N LYS A 35 4.62 12.24 -10.32
CA LYS A 35 5.56 12.60 -9.26
C LYS A 35 5.81 11.45 -8.29
N VAL A 36 4.80 10.59 -8.11
CA VAL A 36 4.88 9.40 -7.26
C VAL A 36 4.22 8.24 -7.98
N LEU A 37 4.90 7.09 -8.02
CA LEU A 37 4.35 5.80 -8.41
C LEU A 37 3.98 5.00 -7.17
N PHE A 38 2.75 4.50 -7.11
CA PHE A 38 2.28 3.57 -6.09
C PHE A 38 2.28 2.14 -6.65
N LEU A 39 3.04 1.26 -6.00
CA LEU A 39 3.15 -0.17 -6.29
C LEU A 39 2.50 -0.98 -5.16
N PRO A 40 2.04 -2.21 -5.42
CA PRO A 40 1.23 -2.95 -4.46
C PRO A 40 2.03 -3.54 -3.30
N GLU A 41 1.31 -4.21 -2.39
CA GLU A 41 1.88 -5.06 -1.34
C GLU A 41 2.60 -6.25 -1.95
N ALA A 42 3.64 -6.76 -1.27
CA ALA A 42 4.38 -7.95 -1.69
C ALA A 42 4.90 -7.83 -3.14
N ALA A 43 5.32 -6.63 -3.54
CA ALA A 43 5.84 -6.36 -4.88
C ALA A 43 7.21 -7.00 -5.11
N ASP A 44 7.95 -7.25 -4.04
CA ASP A 44 9.22 -7.96 -4.06
C ASP A 44 9.04 -9.44 -4.40
N TYR A 45 8.10 -10.13 -3.75
CA TYR A 45 7.74 -11.51 -4.08
C TYR A 45 6.40 -11.95 -3.51
N ILE A 46 5.81 -12.96 -4.16
CA ILE A 46 4.76 -13.81 -3.60
C ILE A 46 5.25 -15.26 -3.63
N ALA A 47 5.59 -15.78 -2.45
CA ALA A 47 6.10 -17.13 -2.25
C ALA A 47 5.00 -18.19 -2.33
N PRO A 48 5.32 -19.45 -2.68
CA PRO A 48 4.37 -20.56 -2.70
C PRO A 48 3.89 -20.99 -1.30
N ASP A 49 4.71 -20.73 -0.26
CA ASP A 49 4.39 -21.01 1.14
C ASP A 49 5.21 -20.14 2.10
N GLY A 50 4.93 -20.28 3.39
CA GLY A 50 5.57 -19.49 4.44
C GLY A 50 7.06 -19.77 4.61
N LYS A 51 7.53 -21.02 4.38
CA LYS A 51 8.94 -21.36 4.51
C LYS A 51 9.74 -20.67 3.41
N ALA A 52 9.28 -20.77 2.16
CA ALA A 52 9.88 -20.09 1.03
C ALA A 52 9.86 -18.55 1.22
N SER A 53 8.80 -18.01 1.83
CA SER A 53 8.74 -16.58 2.17
C SER A 53 9.86 -16.18 3.13
N LEU A 54 10.10 -16.95 4.19
CA LEU A 54 11.19 -16.66 5.14
C LEU A 54 12.57 -16.75 4.49
N GLU A 55 12.76 -17.65 3.52
CA GLU A 55 14.03 -17.82 2.78
C GLU A 55 14.29 -16.69 1.78
N LEU A 56 13.25 -16.14 1.16
CA LEU A 56 13.34 -15.04 0.18
C LEU A 56 13.47 -13.65 0.83
N ALA A 57 13.00 -13.49 2.08
CA ALA A 57 12.99 -12.19 2.74
C ALA A 57 14.41 -11.67 3.03
N GLU A 58 14.72 -10.49 2.47
CA GLU A 58 15.97 -9.78 2.66
C GLU A 58 15.78 -8.58 3.61
N PRO A 59 16.84 -8.14 4.32
CA PRO A 59 16.84 -6.81 4.93
C PRO A 59 16.68 -5.71 3.88
N GLN A 60 15.93 -4.64 4.23
CA GLN A 60 15.63 -3.53 3.31
C GLN A 60 16.92 -2.90 2.76
N ALA A 61 17.93 -2.71 3.61
CA ALA A 61 19.20 -2.09 3.24
C ALA A 61 20.04 -2.91 2.25
N THR A 62 19.88 -4.24 2.24
CA THR A 62 20.65 -5.13 1.39
C THR A 62 19.85 -5.70 0.22
N SER A 63 18.53 -5.53 0.22
CA SER A 63 17.64 -6.12 -0.76
C SER A 63 17.95 -5.67 -2.19
N THR A 64 18.09 -6.65 -3.08
CA THR A 64 18.33 -6.38 -4.50
C THR A 64 17.14 -5.72 -5.19
N PHE A 65 15.92 -6.07 -4.77
CA PHE A 65 14.68 -5.45 -5.24
C PHE A 65 14.63 -3.96 -4.87
N VAL A 66 14.88 -3.65 -3.58
CA VAL A 66 14.83 -2.26 -3.09
C VAL A 66 15.88 -1.41 -3.79
N LYS A 67 17.14 -1.90 -3.91
CA LYS A 67 18.21 -1.17 -4.59
C LYS A 67 17.87 -0.87 -6.06
N GLY A 68 17.31 -1.86 -6.78
CA GLY A 68 16.88 -1.64 -8.16
C GLY A 68 15.77 -0.58 -8.29
N LEU A 69 14.87 -0.49 -7.32
CA LEU A 69 13.87 0.59 -7.28
C LEU A 69 14.48 1.94 -6.92
N GLN A 70 15.46 2.01 -6.01
CA GLN A 70 16.19 3.24 -5.70
C GLN A 70 16.92 3.78 -6.94
N ASP A 71 17.56 2.89 -7.70
CA ASP A 71 18.25 3.26 -8.94
C ASP A 71 17.26 3.73 -10.01
N ALA A 72 16.15 3.01 -10.19
CA ALA A 72 15.11 3.43 -11.14
C ALA A 72 14.44 4.75 -10.74
N ALA A 73 14.20 4.98 -9.45
CA ALA A 73 13.65 6.24 -8.94
C ALA A 73 14.56 7.41 -9.30
N ARG A 74 15.87 7.26 -9.05
CA ARG A 74 16.90 8.25 -9.36
C ARG A 74 17.06 8.50 -10.85
N GLU A 75 17.09 7.44 -11.65
CA GLU A 75 17.23 7.53 -13.11
C GLU A 75 16.05 8.30 -13.74
N HIS A 76 14.84 8.05 -13.25
CA HIS A 76 13.63 8.60 -13.84
C HIS A 76 13.07 9.85 -13.12
N GLY A 77 13.61 10.20 -11.96
CA GLY A 77 13.15 11.33 -11.16
C GLY A 77 11.72 11.16 -10.63
N VAL A 78 11.33 9.93 -10.28
CA VAL A 78 9.98 9.57 -9.80
C VAL A 78 10.09 8.92 -8.42
N ALA A 79 9.36 9.45 -7.43
CA ALA A 79 9.28 8.82 -6.11
C ALA A 79 8.39 7.56 -6.16
N ILE A 80 8.62 6.60 -5.26
CA ILE A 80 7.95 5.30 -5.27
C ILE A 80 7.42 4.97 -3.87
N HIS A 81 6.14 4.65 -3.76
CA HIS A 81 5.55 3.99 -2.60
C HIS A 81 5.32 2.52 -2.93
N VAL A 82 5.88 1.60 -2.15
CA VAL A 82 5.86 0.16 -2.47
C VAL A 82 5.80 -0.69 -1.21
N GLY A 83 5.04 -1.79 -1.27
CA GLY A 83 5.03 -2.81 -0.21
C GLY A 83 6.03 -3.93 -0.49
N ILE A 84 6.85 -4.26 0.51
CA ILE A 84 7.88 -5.29 0.50
C ILE A 84 7.78 -6.18 1.74
N HIS A 85 8.43 -7.32 1.69
CA HIS A 85 8.81 -8.07 2.87
C HIS A 85 10.15 -7.56 3.40
N HIS A 86 10.26 -7.46 4.72
CA HIS A 86 11.47 -6.98 5.38
C HIS A 86 11.89 -7.95 6.47
N ARG A 87 13.12 -8.46 6.38
CA ARG A 87 13.77 -9.21 7.44
C ARG A 87 14.61 -8.26 8.30
N ASP A 88 14.47 -8.36 9.62
CA ASP A 88 15.32 -7.61 10.55
C ASP A 88 16.78 -8.08 10.41
N GLU A 89 17.73 -7.15 10.48
CA GLU A 89 19.15 -7.50 10.56
C GLU A 89 19.46 -8.21 11.89
N VAL A 90 20.33 -9.20 11.83
CA VAL A 90 20.67 -10.04 12.98
C VAL A 90 22.19 -10.11 13.09
N ASP A 91 22.70 -9.89 14.30
CA ASP A 91 24.13 -10.02 14.57
C ASP A 91 24.64 -11.42 14.20
N VAL A 92 25.87 -11.47 13.69
CA VAL A 92 26.54 -12.73 13.36
C VAL A 92 26.53 -13.67 14.57
N GLY A 93 25.99 -14.88 14.39
CA GLY A 93 25.91 -15.91 15.43
C GLY A 93 24.63 -15.93 16.25
N LYS A 94 23.68 -15.00 16.03
CA LYS A 94 22.34 -15.09 16.62
C LYS A 94 21.36 -15.81 15.70
N GLU A 95 20.38 -16.49 16.30
CA GLU A 95 19.30 -17.11 15.54
C GLU A 95 18.47 -16.06 14.80
N GLN A 96 18.17 -16.38 13.55
CA GLN A 96 17.33 -15.56 12.71
C GLN A 96 15.88 -15.51 13.25
N PRO A 97 15.22 -14.34 13.27
CA PRO A 97 13.82 -14.24 13.62
C PRO A 97 12.97 -15.19 12.77
N LYS A 98 12.01 -15.83 13.42
CA LYS A 98 11.05 -16.75 12.77
C LYS A 98 9.96 -16.03 11.98
N ARG A 99 9.95 -14.70 12.03
CA ARG A 99 8.97 -13.85 11.36
C ARG A 99 9.64 -12.65 10.69
N ILE A 100 9.02 -12.21 9.61
CA ILE A 100 9.40 -11.04 8.80
C ILE A 100 8.35 -9.94 8.98
N ARG A 101 8.62 -8.73 8.49
CA ARG A 101 7.65 -7.63 8.47
C ARG A 101 7.09 -7.46 7.07
N ASN A 102 5.81 -7.14 7.00
CA ASN A 102 5.17 -6.64 5.79
C ASN A 102 5.24 -5.11 5.86
N ARG A 103 6.06 -4.50 5.01
CA ARG A 103 6.49 -3.11 5.14
C ARG A 103 6.17 -2.32 3.87
N ALA A 104 5.52 -1.17 4.03
CA ALA A 104 5.44 -0.14 3.01
C ALA A 104 6.60 0.83 3.19
N ILE A 105 7.34 1.10 2.12
CA ILE A 105 8.44 2.06 2.09
C ILE A 105 8.14 3.18 1.09
N TYR A 106 8.74 4.34 1.34
CA TYR A 106 8.73 5.46 0.41
C TYR A 106 10.16 5.77 -0.04
N ILE A 107 10.40 5.64 -1.34
CA ILE A 107 11.66 5.95 -2.01
C ILE A 107 11.49 7.33 -2.65
N THR A 108 12.35 8.29 -2.32
CA THR A 108 12.31 9.63 -2.91
C THR A 108 12.71 9.58 -4.39
N ALA A 109 12.48 10.67 -5.13
CA ALA A 109 12.90 10.78 -6.52
C ALA A 109 14.43 10.73 -6.71
N ASP A 110 15.21 10.97 -5.64
CA ASP A 110 16.67 10.84 -5.64
C ASP A 110 17.15 9.41 -5.30
N GLY A 111 16.21 8.51 -4.97
CA GLY A 111 16.45 7.13 -4.58
C GLY A 111 16.71 6.94 -3.09
N ASP A 112 16.46 7.94 -2.24
CA ASP A 112 16.68 7.83 -0.79
C ASP A 112 15.46 7.23 -0.07
N ILE A 113 15.69 6.61 1.08
CA ILE A 113 14.64 6.08 1.96
C ILE A 113 14.84 6.67 3.37
N ASP A 114 13.81 7.33 3.89
CA ASP A 114 13.73 7.70 5.30
C ASP A 114 12.91 6.65 6.05
N ASP A 115 13.55 5.90 6.94
CA ASP A 115 12.88 4.86 7.74
C ASP A 115 11.76 5.39 8.63
N ALA A 116 11.75 6.69 8.96
CA ALA A 116 10.64 7.32 9.69
C ALA A 116 9.35 7.40 8.85
N THR A 117 9.43 7.15 7.53
CA THR A 117 8.28 7.06 6.61
C THR A 117 7.85 5.61 6.33
N SER A 118 8.65 4.63 6.76
CA SER A 118 8.34 3.21 6.60
C SER A 118 7.23 2.78 7.55
N TYR A 119 6.26 2.03 7.05
CA TYR A 119 5.13 1.50 7.82
C TYR A 119 5.15 -0.03 7.81
N ASN A 120 5.10 -0.64 8.99
CA ASN A 120 4.94 -2.09 9.12
C ASN A 120 3.48 -2.41 9.41
N LYS A 121 2.88 -3.28 8.60
CA LYS A 121 1.46 -3.69 8.66
C LYS A 121 1.05 -4.06 10.08
N LEU A 122 -0.01 -3.43 10.58
CA LEU A 122 -0.49 -3.65 11.95
C LEU A 122 -1.35 -4.91 12.05
N HIS A 123 -2.19 -5.16 11.05
CA HIS A 123 -3.15 -6.26 11.09
C HIS A 123 -2.74 -7.38 10.13
N ALA A 124 -2.29 -8.50 10.68
CA ALA A 124 -2.03 -9.71 9.90
C ALA A 124 -3.36 -10.37 9.47
N PHE A 125 -3.41 -10.88 8.25
CA PHE A 125 -4.56 -11.57 7.69
C PHE A 125 -4.56 -13.07 7.98
N ASP A 126 -5.43 -13.49 8.90
CA ASP A 126 -5.71 -14.90 9.18
C ASP A 126 -7.15 -15.25 8.79
N HIS A 127 -7.32 -15.95 7.66
CA HIS A 127 -8.63 -16.39 7.19
C HIS A 127 -8.56 -17.69 6.39
N GLY A 128 -9.48 -18.62 6.67
CA GLY A 128 -9.49 -19.93 6.03
C GLY A 128 -8.18 -20.68 6.30
N LYS A 129 -7.46 -21.04 5.23
CA LYS A 129 -6.12 -21.67 5.30
C LYS A 129 -4.95 -20.69 5.25
N LEU A 130 -5.22 -19.40 4.98
CA LEU A 130 -4.19 -18.37 4.98
C LEU A 130 -3.94 -17.93 6.43
N ARG A 131 -2.67 -18.01 6.85
CA ARG A 131 -2.20 -17.60 8.17
C ARG A 131 -0.99 -16.69 8.00
N GLU A 132 -1.24 -15.42 7.71
CA GLU A 132 -0.16 -14.43 7.56
C GLU A 132 0.62 -14.32 8.88
N SER A 133 -0.05 -14.44 10.03
CA SER A 133 0.57 -14.32 11.36
C SER A 133 1.60 -15.43 11.69
N GLU A 134 1.64 -16.53 10.94
CA GLU A 134 2.66 -17.57 11.12
C GLU A 134 4.05 -17.06 10.72
N THR A 135 4.12 -16.22 9.68
CA THR A 135 5.39 -15.76 9.09
C THR A 135 5.58 -14.25 9.19
N VAL A 136 4.52 -13.46 9.38
CA VAL A 136 4.61 -12.00 9.49
C VAL A 136 4.39 -11.58 10.93
N GLN A 137 5.29 -10.72 11.41
CA GLN A 137 5.18 -10.05 12.70
C GLN A 137 4.38 -8.75 12.53
N PRO A 138 3.26 -8.58 13.27
CA PRO A 138 2.54 -7.32 13.32
C PRO A 138 3.44 -6.14 13.71
N GLY A 139 3.23 -5.00 13.05
CA GLY A 139 3.86 -3.73 13.40
C GLY A 139 3.52 -3.27 14.82
N ALA A 140 4.37 -2.44 15.39
CA ALA A 140 4.25 -2.01 16.80
C ALA A 140 3.51 -0.68 16.98
N SER A 141 3.40 0.14 15.93
CA SER A 141 2.82 1.49 15.96
C SER A 141 2.46 1.97 14.56
N LEU A 142 1.62 3.01 14.49
CA LEU A 142 1.42 3.78 13.27
C LEU A 142 2.68 4.60 12.93
N THR A 143 2.87 4.86 11.64
CA THR A 143 3.90 5.77 11.13
C THR A 143 3.29 7.15 10.93
N PRO A 144 3.92 8.25 11.41
CA PRO A 144 3.38 9.59 11.23
C PRO A 144 3.17 9.94 9.74
N PRO A 145 2.11 10.71 9.39
CA PRO A 145 1.95 11.19 8.03
C PRO A 145 3.15 12.04 7.56
N PHE A 146 3.64 11.76 6.36
CA PHE A 146 4.84 12.39 5.79
C PHE A 146 4.54 13.14 4.49
N ASN A 147 5.36 14.15 4.18
CA ASN A 147 5.17 14.97 2.99
C ASN A 147 5.63 14.23 1.73
N SER A 148 4.88 14.41 0.65
CA SER A 148 5.25 14.01 -0.71
C SER A 148 4.92 15.15 -1.68
N PRO A 149 5.38 15.09 -2.95
CA PRO A 149 4.95 16.04 -3.97
C PRO A 149 3.43 16.05 -4.25
N LEU A 150 2.68 15.04 -3.80
CA LEU A 150 1.22 14.94 -3.96
C LEU A 150 0.43 15.50 -2.77
N GLY A 151 1.09 15.73 -1.63
CA GLY A 151 0.44 15.98 -0.34
C GLY A 151 0.95 15.04 0.75
N ARG A 152 0.28 15.05 1.91
CA ARG A 152 0.68 14.24 3.06
C ARG A 152 0.14 12.81 2.98
N ILE A 153 1.04 11.83 2.95
CA ILE A 153 0.73 10.40 2.88
C ILE A 153 0.66 9.79 4.28
N GLY A 154 -0.41 9.06 4.57
CA GLY A 154 -0.52 8.12 5.67
C GLY A 154 -0.54 6.69 5.14
N SER A 155 0.44 5.88 5.53
CA SER A 155 0.60 4.52 5.02
C SER A 155 -0.17 3.49 5.85
N LEU A 156 -0.97 2.68 5.16
CA LEU A 156 -1.61 1.45 5.66
C LEU A 156 -1.40 0.35 4.61
N ILE A 157 -1.66 -0.92 4.94
CA ILE A 157 -1.47 -2.04 4.02
C ILE A 157 -2.67 -2.99 4.09
N CYS A 158 -3.29 -3.24 2.93
CA CYS A 158 -4.22 -4.35 2.71
C CYS A 158 -5.25 -4.58 3.81
N PHE A 159 -5.02 -5.55 4.70
CA PHE A 159 -5.97 -5.93 5.73
C PHE A 159 -6.28 -4.82 6.76
N ASP A 160 -5.39 -3.83 6.90
CA ASP A 160 -5.65 -2.60 7.66
C ASP A 160 -6.92 -1.87 7.16
N LEU A 161 -7.29 -2.06 5.89
CA LEU A 161 -8.52 -1.56 5.29
C LEU A 161 -9.78 -1.92 6.08
N ARG A 162 -9.79 -3.04 6.80
CA ARG A 162 -10.95 -3.47 7.58
C ARG A 162 -11.13 -2.75 8.90
N PHE A 163 -10.13 -1.99 9.33
CA PHE A 163 -10.07 -1.32 10.62
C PHE A 163 -10.15 0.20 10.39
N PRO A 164 -11.33 0.83 10.50
CA PRO A 164 -11.46 2.28 10.28
C PRO A 164 -10.58 3.09 11.24
N GLU A 165 -10.31 2.59 12.44
CA GLU A 165 -9.61 3.29 13.52
C GLU A 165 -8.24 3.79 13.08
N VAL A 166 -7.48 2.98 12.35
CA VAL A 166 -6.13 3.38 11.90
C VAL A 166 -6.18 4.45 10.80
N ALA A 167 -7.20 4.43 9.94
CA ALA A 167 -7.41 5.44 8.92
C ALA A 167 -7.81 6.78 9.55
N LEU A 168 -8.75 6.73 10.51
CA LEU A 168 -9.18 7.88 11.29
C LEU A 168 -8.03 8.48 12.10
N ALA A 169 -7.21 7.65 12.75
CA ALA A 169 -6.05 8.11 13.52
C ALA A 169 -5.04 8.88 12.67
N LEU A 170 -4.86 8.51 11.39
CA LEU A 170 -3.92 9.19 10.48
C LEU A 170 -4.50 10.47 9.85
N ALA A 171 -5.75 10.43 9.40
CA ALA A 171 -6.36 11.48 8.57
C ALA A 171 -7.30 12.43 9.33
N GLN A 172 -7.90 11.98 10.44
CA GLN A 172 -8.78 12.75 11.31
C GLN A 172 -8.29 12.66 12.77
N PRO A 173 -6.99 12.97 13.03
CA PRO A 173 -6.40 12.86 14.35
C PRO A 173 -7.10 13.78 15.34
N GLY A 174 -7.30 13.30 16.57
CA GLY A 174 -7.80 14.17 17.62
C GLY A 174 -6.75 15.15 18.16
N PRO A 175 -7.16 16.06 19.06
CA PRO A 175 -6.34 17.17 19.54
C PRO A 175 -5.08 16.76 20.33
N HIS A 176 -4.97 15.49 20.76
CA HIS A 176 -3.81 14.97 21.49
C HIS A 176 -2.86 14.14 20.61
N SER A 177 -3.19 13.92 19.34
CA SER A 177 -2.31 13.22 18.41
C SER A 177 -1.01 14.00 18.15
N ALA A 178 0.09 13.26 17.99
CA ALA A 178 1.40 13.79 17.61
C ALA A 178 1.39 14.49 16.23
N TRP A 179 0.40 14.21 15.38
CA TRP A 179 0.25 14.79 14.04
C TRP A 179 -1.07 15.55 13.84
N LYS A 180 -1.68 16.07 14.92
CA LYS A 180 -2.94 16.83 14.85
C LYS A 180 -2.94 17.98 13.83
N ASN A 181 -1.82 18.67 13.67
CA ASN A 181 -1.67 19.82 12.76
C ASN A 181 -1.16 19.42 11.37
N ARG A 182 -0.95 18.12 11.13
CA ARG A 182 -0.42 17.57 9.88
C ARG A 182 -1.07 16.22 9.56
N PRO A 183 -2.42 16.17 9.52
CA PRO A 183 -3.13 14.95 9.18
C PRO A 183 -2.79 14.47 7.78
N ALA A 184 -2.98 13.18 7.54
CA ALA A 184 -2.93 12.62 6.20
C ALA A 184 -3.99 13.30 5.30
N GLN A 185 -3.59 13.54 4.06
CA GLN A 185 -4.45 13.97 2.95
C GLN A 185 -4.68 12.83 1.97
N ILE A 186 -3.75 11.87 1.95
CA ILE A 186 -3.75 10.67 1.13
C ILE A 186 -3.53 9.49 2.06
N LEU A 187 -4.41 8.48 1.98
CA LEU A 187 -4.24 7.19 2.64
C LEU A 187 -3.90 6.14 1.60
N THR A 188 -2.93 5.28 1.89
CA THR A 188 -2.54 4.20 0.97
C THR A 188 -3.00 2.85 1.47
N TYR A 189 -3.38 1.96 0.56
CA TYR A 189 -3.61 0.54 0.83
C TYR A 189 -3.02 -0.35 -0.27
N PRO A 190 -1.68 -0.37 -0.46
CA PRO A 190 -1.04 -1.42 -1.26
C PRO A 190 -1.54 -2.80 -0.80
N SER A 191 -1.96 -3.64 -1.74
CA SER A 191 -2.70 -4.86 -1.40
C SER A 191 -2.49 -6.06 -2.32
N ALA A 192 -2.55 -7.25 -1.75
CA ALA A 192 -2.74 -8.52 -2.44
C ALA A 192 -4.09 -9.16 -2.05
N PHE A 193 -5.19 -8.52 -2.47
CA PHE A 193 -6.54 -8.85 -2.02
C PHE A 193 -7.07 -10.15 -2.66
N THR A 194 -7.72 -11.01 -1.87
CA THR A 194 -8.17 -12.33 -2.33
C THR A 194 -9.38 -12.25 -3.27
N LEU A 195 -9.50 -13.20 -4.19
CA LEU A 195 -10.64 -13.31 -5.12
C LEU A 195 -11.99 -13.37 -4.41
N LYS A 196 -12.07 -14.14 -3.31
CA LYS A 196 -13.33 -14.32 -2.55
C LYS A 196 -13.81 -13.02 -1.90
N THR A 197 -12.88 -12.18 -1.44
CA THR A 197 -13.22 -10.94 -0.75
C THR A 197 -13.22 -9.71 -1.65
N GLY A 198 -12.64 -9.80 -2.85
CA GLY A 198 -12.54 -8.72 -3.83
C GLY A 198 -13.90 -8.12 -4.19
N PRO A 199 -14.77 -8.85 -4.90
CA PRO A 199 -16.05 -8.31 -5.38
C PRO A 199 -16.94 -7.69 -4.29
N PRO A 200 -17.15 -8.31 -3.11
CA PRO A 200 -18.07 -7.73 -2.13
C PRO A 200 -17.47 -6.59 -1.29
N HIS A 201 -16.14 -6.50 -1.14
CA HIS A 201 -15.54 -5.62 -0.12
C HIS A 201 -14.56 -4.58 -0.64
N TRP A 202 -13.82 -4.87 -1.72
CA TRP A 202 -12.64 -4.09 -2.10
C TRP A 202 -12.98 -2.61 -2.33
N GLU A 203 -13.83 -2.33 -3.31
CA GLU A 203 -14.24 -0.97 -3.63
C GLU A 203 -15.05 -0.33 -2.48
N THR A 204 -16.00 -1.08 -1.91
CA THR A 204 -16.87 -0.60 -0.82
C THR A 204 -16.06 -0.06 0.36
N LEU A 205 -15.07 -0.82 0.83
CA LEU A 205 -14.27 -0.41 1.97
C LEU A 205 -13.36 0.77 1.62
N LEU A 206 -12.75 0.78 0.44
CA LEU A 206 -11.84 1.87 0.03
C LEU A 206 -12.57 3.20 -0.11
N ARG A 207 -13.77 3.18 -0.73
CA ARG A 207 -14.64 4.36 -0.79
C ARG A 207 -15.10 4.79 0.60
N ALA A 208 -15.46 3.84 1.48
CA ALA A 208 -15.83 4.17 2.85
C ALA A 208 -14.69 4.89 3.59
N ARG A 209 -13.43 4.42 3.46
CA ARG A 209 -12.26 5.09 4.04
C ARG A 209 -12.09 6.50 3.50
N ALA A 210 -12.29 6.70 2.20
CA ALA A 210 -12.17 8.02 1.59
C ALA A 210 -13.21 9.01 2.14
N ILE A 211 -14.47 8.57 2.23
CA ILE A 211 -15.60 9.37 2.72
C ILE A 211 -15.43 9.71 4.21
N GLU A 212 -15.17 8.71 5.06
CA GLU A 212 -15.16 8.92 6.52
C GLU A 212 -13.92 9.68 7.02
N THR A 213 -12.87 9.77 6.20
CA THR A 213 -11.64 10.50 6.48
C THR A 213 -11.48 11.78 5.68
N GLN A 214 -12.32 12.01 4.66
CA GLN A 214 -12.20 13.11 3.70
C GLN A 214 -10.77 13.22 3.16
N SER A 215 -10.28 12.11 2.62
CA SER A 215 -8.92 11.97 2.11
C SER A 215 -8.96 11.22 0.78
N TYR A 216 -7.97 11.47 -0.07
CA TYR A 216 -7.74 10.57 -1.20
C TYR A 216 -7.34 9.19 -0.66
N VAL A 217 -7.87 8.14 -1.26
CA VAL A 217 -7.49 6.75 -0.96
C VAL A 217 -6.88 6.15 -2.21
N ILE A 218 -5.62 5.75 -2.12
CA ILE A 218 -4.87 5.12 -3.22
C ILE A 218 -4.55 3.68 -2.84
N ALA A 219 -5.05 2.72 -3.62
CA ALA A 219 -4.82 1.31 -3.38
C ALA A 219 -4.31 0.62 -4.64
N SER A 220 -2.99 0.54 -4.75
CA SER A 220 -2.28 -0.32 -5.71
C SER A 220 -2.50 -1.79 -5.34
N ALA A 221 -2.81 -2.63 -6.33
CA ALA A 221 -3.17 -4.03 -6.10
C ALA A 221 -2.27 -4.99 -6.89
N GLN A 222 -2.03 -6.16 -6.31
CA GLN A 222 -1.65 -7.35 -7.06
C GLN A 222 -2.85 -7.86 -7.87
N VAL A 223 -2.61 -8.47 -9.02
CA VAL A 223 -3.63 -9.09 -9.87
C VAL A 223 -3.15 -10.45 -10.36
N GLY A 224 -4.09 -11.29 -10.79
CA GLY A 224 -3.77 -12.50 -11.54
C GLY A 224 -3.33 -13.66 -10.65
N ARG A 225 -2.79 -14.71 -11.27
CA ARG A 225 -2.32 -15.93 -10.59
C ARG A 225 -0.83 -15.83 -10.28
N HIS A 226 -0.49 -15.76 -9.00
CA HIS A 226 0.90 -15.71 -8.54
C HIS A 226 1.58 -17.07 -8.55
N ASN A 227 0.80 -18.12 -8.31
CA ASN A 227 1.18 -19.53 -8.34
C ASN A 227 -0.10 -20.40 -8.38
N ASP A 228 0.07 -21.72 -8.36
CA ASP A 228 -1.05 -22.67 -8.43
C ASP A 228 -2.11 -22.51 -7.34
N LYS A 229 -1.73 -21.94 -6.18
CA LYS A 229 -2.56 -21.87 -4.97
C LYS A 229 -3.01 -20.46 -4.60
N ARG A 230 -2.48 -19.42 -5.26
CA ARG A 230 -2.71 -18.02 -4.87
C ARG A 230 -2.93 -17.14 -6.09
N ALA A 231 -4.05 -16.41 -6.05
CA ALA A 231 -4.40 -15.37 -7.01
C ALA A 231 -4.95 -14.14 -6.28
N SER A 232 -4.80 -12.97 -6.91
CA SER A 232 -5.29 -11.70 -6.39
C SER A 232 -6.29 -11.03 -7.32
N TRP A 233 -7.19 -10.26 -6.72
CA TRP A 233 -8.33 -9.64 -7.39
C TRP A 233 -7.95 -8.58 -8.44
N GLY A 234 -6.83 -7.87 -8.24
CA GLY A 234 -6.51 -6.68 -9.03
C GLY A 234 -7.41 -5.51 -8.69
N GLN A 235 -7.84 -4.79 -9.73
CA GLN A 235 -8.63 -3.58 -9.60
C GLN A 235 -8.00 -2.53 -8.69
N SER A 236 -6.72 -2.22 -8.93
CA SER A 236 -6.09 -1.06 -8.30
C SER A 236 -6.98 0.17 -8.48
N ILE A 237 -7.18 0.94 -7.42
CA ILE A 237 -8.26 1.92 -7.38
C ILE A 237 -7.82 3.19 -6.65
N VAL A 238 -8.34 4.33 -7.10
CA VAL A 238 -8.23 5.61 -6.41
C VAL A 238 -9.63 6.15 -6.16
N ALA A 239 -9.93 6.44 -4.90
CA ALA A 239 -11.11 7.18 -4.50
C ALA A 239 -10.71 8.59 -4.04
N ASP A 240 -11.49 9.58 -4.43
CA ASP A 240 -11.28 10.96 -4.00
C ASP A 240 -11.89 11.23 -2.61
N PRO A 241 -11.69 12.43 -2.02
CA PRO A 241 -12.20 12.77 -0.69
C PRO A 241 -13.74 12.73 -0.55
N TRP A 242 -14.49 12.72 -1.66
CA TRP A 242 -15.95 12.56 -1.68
C TRP A 242 -16.38 11.10 -1.82
N GLY A 243 -15.43 10.19 -2.02
CA GLY A 243 -15.68 8.77 -2.26
C GLY A 243 -16.02 8.43 -3.71
N GLU A 244 -15.79 9.34 -4.65
CA GLU A 244 -15.89 9.04 -6.09
C GLU A 244 -14.67 8.23 -6.52
N VAL A 245 -14.89 7.17 -7.31
CA VAL A 245 -13.80 6.37 -7.88
C VAL A 245 -13.28 7.07 -9.12
N VAL A 246 -12.12 7.71 -9.00
CA VAL A 246 -11.48 8.49 -10.08
C VAL A 246 -10.50 7.68 -10.91
N LEU A 247 -10.11 6.50 -10.44
CA LEU A 247 -9.37 5.50 -11.21
C LEU A 247 -9.75 4.10 -10.75
N LYS A 248 -9.93 3.18 -11.70
CA LYS A 248 -10.06 1.75 -11.44
C LYS A 248 -9.41 0.97 -12.59
N LEU A 249 -8.40 0.16 -12.25
CA LEU A 249 -7.70 -0.71 -13.19
C LEU A 249 -8.46 -2.03 -13.39
N LYS A 250 -8.01 -2.83 -14.36
CA LYS A 250 -8.57 -4.14 -14.67
C LYS A 250 -8.36 -5.14 -13.53
N GLY A 251 -9.13 -6.22 -13.55
CA GLY A 251 -9.07 -7.28 -12.55
C GLY A 251 -8.79 -8.64 -13.17
N VAL A 252 -9.52 -9.63 -12.67
CA VAL A 252 -9.52 -11.00 -13.20
C VAL A 252 -10.84 -11.31 -13.89
N LYS A 253 -10.83 -12.28 -14.80
CA LYS A 253 -12.03 -12.76 -15.50
C LYS A 253 -12.91 -13.55 -14.51
N GLU A 254 -14.12 -13.06 -14.26
CA GLU A 254 -15.09 -13.77 -13.43
C GLU A 254 -15.66 -15.01 -14.16
N GLY A 255 -15.85 -16.12 -13.42
CA GLY A 255 -16.42 -17.35 -13.96
C GLY A 255 -15.54 -18.10 -14.96
N VAL A 256 -14.25 -17.74 -15.07
CA VAL A 256 -13.29 -18.38 -15.97
C VAL A 256 -12.30 -19.22 -15.18
N GLU A 257 -12.15 -20.49 -15.58
CA GLU A 257 -11.12 -21.38 -15.05
C GLU A 257 -9.82 -21.28 -15.88
N PRO A 258 -8.64 -21.29 -15.25
CA PRO A 258 -8.46 -21.33 -13.80
C PRO A 258 -8.85 -20.02 -13.11
N GLU A 259 -9.47 -20.09 -11.92
CA GLU A 259 -9.81 -18.90 -11.13
C GLU A 259 -8.60 -17.96 -10.98
N GLY A 260 -8.88 -16.66 -11.06
CA GLY A 260 -7.86 -15.62 -10.98
C GLY A 260 -7.10 -15.39 -12.28
N THR A 261 -7.56 -15.93 -13.40
CA THR A 261 -7.05 -15.58 -14.74
C THR A 261 -7.20 -14.07 -14.95
N ALA A 262 -6.09 -13.36 -15.10
CA ALA A 262 -6.08 -11.91 -15.31
C ALA A 262 -6.83 -11.53 -16.60
N GLU A 263 -7.50 -10.37 -16.58
CA GLU A 263 -7.99 -9.74 -17.81
C GLU A 263 -6.82 -9.34 -18.71
N ASP A 264 -7.05 -9.28 -20.02
CA ASP A 264 -6.00 -8.97 -20.98
C ASP A 264 -5.48 -7.54 -20.72
N GLY A 265 -4.18 -7.45 -20.42
CA GLY A 265 -3.51 -6.20 -20.06
C GLY A 265 -3.72 -5.73 -18.62
N ALA A 266 -4.26 -6.56 -17.72
CA ALA A 266 -4.34 -6.23 -16.29
C ALA A 266 -2.99 -6.34 -15.57
N GLU A 267 -2.14 -7.28 -16.00
CA GLU A 267 -0.77 -7.44 -15.47
C GLU A 267 0.17 -6.38 -16.07
N GLY A 268 0.81 -5.58 -15.22
CA GLY A 268 1.65 -4.46 -15.64
C GLY A 268 0.86 -3.23 -16.08
N GLU A 269 -0.44 -3.15 -15.76
CA GLU A 269 -1.26 -1.98 -16.02
C GLU A 269 -0.83 -0.79 -15.15
N ILE A 270 -1.00 0.42 -15.68
CA ILE A 270 -0.73 1.67 -14.97
C ILE A 270 -1.84 2.69 -15.24
N GLY A 271 -2.30 3.36 -14.19
CA GLY A 271 -3.26 4.46 -14.27
C GLY A 271 -2.67 5.75 -13.72
N PHE A 272 -3.24 6.89 -14.11
CA PHE A 272 -2.78 8.22 -13.72
C PHE A 272 -3.93 9.05 -13.16
N VAL A 273 -3.69 9.75 -12.05
CA VAL A 273 -4.68 10.60 -11.38
C VAL A 273 -4.04 11.91 -10.97
N GLU A 274 -4.71 13.03 -11.23
CA GLU A 274 -4.35 14.32 -10.66
C GLU A 274 -4.88 14.42 -9.22
N ILE A 275 -3.98 14.71 -8.28
CA ILE A 275 -4.36 14.95 -6.89
C ILE A 275 -4.64 16.45 -6.71
N ASP A 276 -5.90 16.78 -6.41
CA ASP A 276 -6.40 18.13 -6.16
C ASP A 276 -6.59 18.34 -4.65
N LEU A 277 -5.58 18.92 -4.00
CA LEU A 277 -5.67 19.25 -2.58
C LEU A 277 -6.64 20.39 -2.30
N GLU A 278 -6.97 21.26 -3.27
CA GLU A 278 -7.99 22.28 -3.09
C GLU A 278 -9.39 21.65 -3.03
N LYS A 279 -9.66 20.63 -3.85
CA LYS A 279 -10.89 19.82 -3.73
C LYS A 279 -11.00 19.19 -2.35
N LEU A 280 -9.91 18.63 -1.84
CA LEU A 280 -9.87 18.03 -0.50
C LEU A 280 -10.24 19.06 0.58
N GLU A 281 -9.65 20.24 0.56
CA GLU A 281 -9.97 21.28 1.55
C GLU A 281 -11.42 21.76 1.40
N ARG A 282 -11.92 21.97 0.17
CA ARG A 282 -13.34 22.31 -0.06
C ARG A 282 -14.30 21.27 0.53
N VAL A 283 -14.04 19.98 0.33
CA VAL A 283 -14.87 18.90 0.92
C VAL A 283 -14.89 18.97 2.45
N ARG A 284 -13.75 19.26 3.07
CA ARG A 284 -13.64 19.39 4.54
C ARG A 284 -14.35 20.64 5.07
N GLU A 285 -14.29 21.74 4.34
CA GLU A 285 -14.97 23.00 4.68
C GLU A 285 -16.49 22.90 4.52
N GLU A 286 -16.97 22.31 3.43
CA GLU A 286 -18.40 22.19 3.12
C GLU A 286 -19.11 21.12 3.97
N MET A 287 -18.39 20.07 4.38
CA MET A 287 -18.92 18.99 5.23
C MET A 287 -18.00 18.72 6.42
N PRO A 288 -17.94 19.60 7.43
CA PRO A 288 -17.07 19.40 8.58
C PRO A 288 -17.51 18.19 9.42
N LEU A 289 -16.60 17.22 9.58
CA LEU A 289 -16.87 16.00 10.36
C LEU A 289 -16.60 16.25 11.86
N HIS A 290 -17.66 16.56 12.60
CA HIS A 290 -17.58 16.78 14.05
C HIS A 290 -17.66 15.47 14.85
N ARG A 291 -16.56 15.10 15.51
CA ARG A 291 -16.51 13.92 16.40
C ARG A 291 -16.99 14.26 17.81
N ARG A 292 -17.73 13.33 18.41
CA ARG A 292 -18.28 13.44 19.77
C ARG A 292 -17.37 12.73 20.78
N THR A 293 -16.16 13.28 20.97
CA THR A 293 -15.18 12.71 21.91
C THR A 293 -15.59 12.88 23.38
N ASP A 294 -16.68 13.59 23.65
CA ASP A 294 -17.40 13.61 24.91
C ASP A 294 -18.26 12.35 25.14
N VAL A 295 -18.61 11.61 24.08
CA VAL A 295 -19.43 10.38 24.12
C VAL A 295 -18.60 9.11 23.93
N TYR A 296 -17.57 9.16 23.07
CA TYR A 296 -16.66 8.05 22.83
C TYR A 296 -15.20 8.50 22.93
N PRO A 297 -14.24 7.61 23.27
CA PRO A 297 -12.85 8.01 23.43
C PRO A 297 -12.23 8.49 22.12
N GLU A 298 -11.29 9.42 22.25
CA GLU A 298 -10.40 9.79 21.14
C GLU A 298 -9.54 8.59 20.72
N LEU A 299 -9.31 8.45 19.42
CA LEU A 299 -8.32 7.50 18.90
C LEU A 299 -6.93 8.11 19.08
N THR A 300 -6.20 7.67 20.11
CA THR A 300 -4.83 8.11 20.37
C THR A 300 -3.83 7.08 19.84
N SER A 301 -2.79 7.56 19.16
CA SER A 301 -1.74 6.71 18.57
C SER A 301 -0.64 6.31 19.56
N ASN A 302 -0.66 6.85 20.77
CA ASN A 302 0.40 6.64 21.76
C ASN A 302 0.00 5.51 22.70
N LYS A 303 0.88 4.51 22.82
CA LYS A 303 0.94 3.70 24.05
C LYS A 303 1.38 4.65 25.17
N VAL A 304 0.61 4.69 26.25
CA VAL A 304 1.13 5.12 27.56
C VAL A 304 2.20 4.14 27.98
#